data_AF-A0A1I1BRL4-F1
#
_entry.id   AF-A0A1I1BRL4-F1
#
_cell.length_a   1.000
_cell.length_b   1.000
_cell.length_c   1.000
_cell.angle_alpha   90.00
_cell.angle_beta   90.00
_cell.angle_gamma   90.00
#
_symmetry.space_group_name_H-M   'P 1'
#
loop_
_entity.id
_entity.type
_entity.pdbx_description
1 polymer ?
#
loop_
_entity_poly.entity_id
_entity_poly.type
_entity_poly.pdbx_seq_one_letter_code
_entity_poly.pdbx_strand_id
1 'polypeptide(L)' 'MGAWHLLDAGPRRSFRDDLECDDLEWERGKAWAFHQAMGLVWYYVDSNPAMSRMGQRTLKRLMADTPPA' A
#
# COMPACT_ATOMS: atom_id res chain seq x y z
N MET A 1 -1.32 4.41 4.72
CA MET A 1 -0.46 3.23 5.05
C MET A 1 -1.27 1.95 5.18
N GLY A 2 -2.05 1.73 6.24
CA GLY A 2 -2.78 0.46 6.46
C GLY A 2 -3.72 0.08 5.30
N ALA A 3 -4.27 1.08 4.61
CA ALA A 3 -5.17 0.89 3.47
C ALA A 3 -4.58 0.04 2.32
N TRP A 4 -3.27 0.15 2.00
CA TRP A 4 -2.65 -0.66 0.92
C TRP A 4 -2.17 -2.04 1.39
N HIS A 5 -1.92 -2.22 2.68
CA HIS A 5 -1.60 -3.54 3.24
C HIS A 5 -2.85 -4.41 3.37
N LEU A 6 -3.96 -3.82 3.81
CA LEU A 6 -5.15 -4.56 4.22
C LEU A 6 -6.25 -4.58 3.15
N LEU A 7 -6.44 -3.49 2.42
CA LEU A 7 -7.63 -3.31 1.57
C LEU A 7 -7.31 -3.46 0.09
N ASP A 8 -8.19 -4.13 -0.65
CA ASP A 8 -8.23 -4.08 -2.11
C ASP A 8 -8.90 -2.80 -2.61
N ALA A 9 -8.84 -2.52 -3.91
CA ALA A 9 -9.18 -1.22 -4.49
C ALA A 9 -10.60 -0.74 -4.15
N GLY A 10 -11.58 -1.64 -4.10
CA GLY A 10 -12.97 -1.31 -3.73
C GLY A 10 -13.09 -0.79 -2.30
N PRO A 11 -12.83 -1.62 -1.27
CA PRO A 11 -12.86 -1.20 0.13
C PRO A 11 -11.91 -0.03 0.44
N ARG A 12 -10.78 0.08 -0.27
CA ARG A 12 -9.85 1.20 -0.12
C ARG A 12 -10.45 2.53 -0.57
N ARG A 13 -11.31 2.54 -1.58
CA ARG A 13 -12.06 3.74 -2.00
C ARG A 13 -13.09 4.14 -0.95
N SER A 14 -13.91 3.20 -0.48
CA SER A 14 -14.87 3.49 0.60
C SER A 14 -14.17 4.01 1.86
N PHE A 15 -13.05 3.41 2.23
CA PHE A 15 -12.23 3.88 3.35
C PHE A 15 -11.69 5.31 3.15
N ARG A 16 -11.35 5.68 1.91
CA ARG A 16 -10.93 7.04 1.59
C ARG A 16 -12.09 8.02 1.75
N ASP A 17 -13.26 7.65 1.23
CA ASP A 17 -14.46 8.47 1.25
C ASP A 17 -14.93 8.73 2.70
N ASP A 18 -14.91 7.69 3.55
CA ASP A 18 -15.29 7.78 4.97
C ASP A 18 -14.32 8.61 5.81
N LEU A 19 -13.04 8.67 5.42
CA LEU A 19 -12.02 9.46 6.13
C LEU A 19 -12.04 10.95 5.75
N GLU A 20 -12.74 11.31 4.67
CA GLU A 20 -12.79 12.68 4.13
C GLU A 20 -11.39 13.30 3.89
N CYS A 21 -10.38 12.47 3.65
CA CYS A 21 -9.00 12.93 3.46
C CYS A 21 -8.82 13.60 2.10
N ASP A 22 -8.05 14.69 2.09
CA ASP A 22 -7.74 15.39 0.86
C ASP A 22 -6.79 14.57 -0.05
N ASP A 23 -6.62 15.01 -1.30
CA ASP A 23 -5.72 14.34 -2.24
C ASP A 23 -4.28 14.25 -1.71
N LEU A 24 -3.79 15.31 -1.05
CA LEU A 24 -2.41 15.38 -0.59
C LEU A 24 -2.14 14.41 0.58
N GLU A 25 -3.08 14.32 1.52
CA GLU A 25 -3.07 13.37 2.63
C GLU A 25 -3.14 11.94 2.11
N TRP A 26 -3.95 11.69 1.09
CA TRP A 26 -4.05 10.40 0.42
C TRP A 26 -2.73 10.00 -0.27
N GLU A 27 -2.13 10.91 -1.05
CA GLU A 27 -0.82 10.72 -1.69
C GLU A 27 0.29 10.48 -0.65
N ARG A 28 0.27 11.22 0.46
CA ARG A 28 1.21 11.00 1.58
C ARG A 28 1.01 9.61 2.18
N GLY A 29 -0.24 9.16 2.32
CA GLY A 29 -0.60 7.82 2.77
C GLY A 29 -0.05 6.72 1.85
N LYS A 30 -0.02 6.94 0.53
CA LYS A 30 0.62 6.08 -0.47
C LYS A 30 2.13 6.07 -0.34
N ALA A 31 2.77 7.24 -0.23
CA ALA A 31 4.21 7.36 -0.08
C ALA A 31 4.74 6.59 1.14
N TRP A 32 4.03 6.66 2.28
CA TRP A 32 4.36 5.88 3.47
C TRP A 32 4.22 4.37 3.28
N ALA A 33 3.19 3.93 2.54
CA ALA A 33 3.02 2.51 2.24
C ALA A 33 4.14 1.99 1.33
N PHE A 34 4.57 2.81 0.35
CA PHE A 34 5.70 2.50 -0.52
C PHE A 34 7.01 2.36 0.27
N HIS A 35 7.35 3.38 1.06
CA HIS A 35 8.58 3.41 1.86
C HIS A 35 8.71 2.17 2.75
N GLN A 36 7.64 1.75 3.42
CA GLN A 36 7.66 0.53 4.22
C GLN A 36 7.72 -0.73 3.37
N ALA A 37 6.86 -0.86 2.36
CA ALA A 37 6.72 -2.09 1.59
C ALA A 37 8.00 -2.47 0.83
N MET A 38 8.79 -1.49 0.40
CA MET A 38 10.11 -1.72 -0.20
C MET A 38 10.95 -2.63 0.70
N GLY A 39 11.24 -2.22 1.93
CA GLY A 39 12.08 -2.99 2.86
C GLY A 39 11.58 -4.41 3.13
N LEU A 40 10.26 -4.58 3.23
CA LEU A 40 9.66 -5.86 3.63
C LEU A 40 9.99 -7.00 2.65
N VAL A 41 10.06 -6.72 1.35
CA VAL A 41 10.14 -7.75 0.30
C VAL A 41 11.41 -8.59 0.45
N TRP A 42 12.57 -7.93 0.54
CA TRP A 42 13.86 -8.62 0.60
C TRP A 42 14.26 -8.97 2.04
N TYR A 43 13.94 -8.10 3.00
CA TYR A 43 14.40 -8.27 4.37
C TYR A 43 13.80 -9.52 5.03
N TYR A 44 12.54 -9.83 4.70
CA TYR A 44 11.79 -10.94 5.30
C TYR A 44 11.67 -12.16 4.39
N VAL A 45 12.44 -12.27 3.31
CA VAL A 45 12.30 -13.38 2.35
C VAL A 45 12.40 -14.75 3.00
N ASP A 46 13.37 -14.93 3.91
CA ASP A 46 13.60 -16.20 4.62
C ASP A 46 13.02 -16.22 6.03
N SER A 47 13.11 -15.09 6.75
CA SER A 47 12.75 -15.01 8.16
C SER A 47 11.24 -14.86 8.41
N ASN A 48 10.51 -14.23 7.48
CA ASN A 48 9.06 -14.10 7.55
C ASN A 48 8.44 -14.00 6.15
N PRO A 49 8.28 -15.14 5.45
CA PRO A 49 7.79 -15.14 4.08
C PRO A 49 6.40 -14.51 3.90
N ALA A 50 5.56 -14.53 4.94
CA ALA A 50 4.26 -13.87 4.92
C ALA A 50 4.39 -12.33 4.85
N MET A 51 5.33 -11.77 5.62
CA MET A 51 5.62 -10.34 5.61
C MET A 51 6.28 -9.89 4.30
N SER A 52 7.18 -10.70 3.74
CA SER A 52 7.72 -10.47 2.39
C SER A 52 6.61 -10.43 1.32
N ARG A 53 5.70 -11.41 1.33
CA ARG A 53 4.52 -11.42 0.43
C ARG A 53 3.59 -10.23 0.63
N MET A 54 3.43 -9.76 1.87
CA MET A 54 2.65 -8.55 2.16
C MET A 54 3.30 -7.32 1.49
N GLY A 55 4.62 -7.15 1.61
CA GLY A 55 5.36 -6.10 0.90
C GLY A 55 5.14 -6.16 -0.62
N GLN A 56 5.28 -7.35 -1.22
CA GLN A 56 5.06 -7.54 -2.65
C GLN A 56 3.64 -7.17 -3.09
N ARG A 57 2.62 -7.59 -2.33
CA ARG A 57 1.22 -7.27 -2.62
C ARG A 57 0.97 -5.76 -2.53
N THR A 58 1.52 -5.10 -1.52
CA THR A 58 1.39 -3.66 -1.35
C THR A 58 2.02 -2.89 -2.51
N LEU A 59 3.22 -3.26 -2.95
CA LEU A 59 3.85 -2.66 -4.13
C LEU A 59 3.00 -2.85 -5.39
N LYS A 60 2.47 -4.06 -5.63
CA LYS A 60 1.56 -4.31 -6.77
C LYS A 60 0.31 -3.43 -6.74
N ARG A 61 -0.31 -3.29 -5.56
CA ARG A 61 -1.50 -2.45 -5.37
C ARG A 61 -1.19 -0.97 -5.61
N LEU A 62 -0.02 -0.49 -5.18
CA LEU A 62 0.42 0.88 -5.44
C LEU A 62 0.63 1.14 -6.94
N MET A 63 1.27 0.20 -7.66
CA MET A 63 1.47 0.33 -9.11
C MET A 63 0.16 0.32 -9.90
N ALA A 64 -0.86 -0.42 -9.43
CA ALA A 64 -2.18 -0.44 -10.06
C ALA A 64 -3.01 0.82 -9.80
N ASP A 65 -2.71 1.56 -8.72
CA ASP A 65 -3.40 2.80 -8.36
C ASP A 65 -2.80 4.06 -9.02
N THR A 66 -1.62 3.94 -9.64
CA THR A 66 -0.98 5.04 -10.37
C THR A 66 -1.43 5.00 -11.83
N PRO A 67 -2.06 6.07 -12.38
CA PRO A 67 -2.38 6.14 -13.80
C PRO A 67 -1.10 6.01 -14.64
N PRO A 68 -1.15 5.41 -15.84
CA PRO A 68 0.00 5.43 -16.74
C PRO A 68 0.38 6.88 -17.06
N ALA A 69 1.70 7.14 -17.07
CA ALA A 69 2.28 8.44 -17.41
C ALA A 69 2.07 8.82 -18.87
#